data_AF-A0A0F8ZVU1-F1
#
_entry.id   AF-A0A0F8ZVU1-F1
#
_cell.length_a   1.000
_cell.length_b   1.000
_cell.length_c   1.000
_cell.angle_alpha   90.00
_cell.angle_beta   90.00
_cell.angle_gamma   90.00
#
_symmetry.space_group_name_H-M   'P 1'
#
loop_
_entity.id
_entity.type
_entity.pdbx_description
1 polymer ?
#
loop_
_entity_poly.entity_id
_entity_poly.type
_entity_poly.pdbx_seq_one_letter_code
_entity_poly.pdbx_strand_id
1 'polypeptide(L)'
;MDKTTSLKNSIFITTGFVILIWWIKLWEEILGWDLHQLGVYPQTLSGLVGIVTGPLIHGSWQHVIGNTLPLLLLGSILIYGYPKSRWWALAIIW
;
A
#
# COMPACT_ATOMS: atom_id res chain seq x y z
N MET A 1 27.20 -0.83 12.97
CA MET A 1 25.94 -0.09 12.78
C MET A 1 25.53 -0.33 11.36
N ASP A 2 24.58 -1.24 11.14
CA ASP A 2 24.17 -1.64 9.79
C ASP A 2 23.56 -0.42 9.08
N LYS A 3 24.06 -0.06 7.88
CA LYS A 3 23.67 1.15 7.13
C LYS A 3 22.29 0.90 6.50
N THR A 4 21.23 0.89 7.29
CA THR A 4 20.03 0.15 6.88
C THR A 4 19.10 0.89 5.93
N THR A 5 18.73 2.16 6.13
CA THR A 5 18.06 3.02 5.11
C THR A 5 18.06 4.45 5.65
N SER A 6 18.39 5.48 4.85
CA SER A 6 18.26 6.87 5.30
C SER A 6 16.78 7.25 5.49
N LEU A 7 16.48 8.16 6.42
CA LEU A 7 15.12 8.70 6.59
C LEU A 7 14.60 9.29 5.27
N LYS A 8 15.46 10.00 4.53
CA LYS A 8 15.13 10.54 3.20
C LYS A 8 14.71 9.45 2.22
N ASN A 9 15.45 8.33 2.19
CA ASN A 9 15.12 7.19 1.32
C ASN A 9 13.81 6.52 1.77
N SER A 10 13.56 6.45 3.07
CA SER A 10 12.34 5.85 3.62
C SER A 10 11.11 6.66 3.22
N ILE A 11 11.18 7.99 3.34
CA ILE A 11 10.14 8.92 2.87
C ILE A 11 9.98 8.82 1.36
N PHE A 12 11.07 8.73 0.60
CA PHE A 12 11.01 8.58 -0.85
C PHE A 12 10.30 7.28 -1.26
N ILE A 13 10.64 6.15 -0.64
CA ILE A 13 10.01 4.86 -0.93
C ILE A 13 8.51 4.90 -0.61
N THR A 14 8.12 5.41 0.56
CA THR A 14 6.71 5.49 0.93
C THR A 14 5.92 6.45 0.06
N THR A 15 6.52 7.59 -0.30
CA THR A 15 5.92 8.54 -1.23
C THR A 15 5.70 7.90 -2.59
N GLY A 16 6.69 7.15 -3.10
CA GLY A 16 6.55 6.38 -4.33
C GLY A 16 5.40 5.37 -4.27
N PHE A 17 5.25 4.66 -3.15
CA PHE A 17 4.15 3.71 -2.95
C PHE A 17 2.77 4.40 -2.91
N VAL A 18 2.66 5.53 -2.20
CA VAL A 18 1.42 6.32 -2.16
C VAL A 18 1.08 6.87 -3.55
N ILE A 19 2.07 7.40 -4.27
CA ILE A 19 1.90 7.85 -5.65
C ILE A 19 1.37 6.69 -6.51
N LEU A 20 1.95 5.49 -6.40
CA LEU A 20 1.48 4.32 -7.13
C LEU A 20 -0.01 4.02 -6.86
N ILE A 21 -0.47 4.05 -5.61
CA ILE A 21 -1.89 3.86 -5.26
C ILE A 21 -2.77 4.92 -5.94
N TRP A 22 -2.37 6.20 -5.86
CA TRP A 22 -3.08 7.29 -6.52
C TRP A 22 -3.18 7.09 -8.04
N TRP A 23 -2.09 6.66 -8.68
CA TRP A 23 -2.07 6.37 -10.11
C TRP A 23 -2.99 5.21 -10.47
N ILE A 24 -3.00 4.13 -9.69
CA ILE A 24 -3.90 2.99 -9.91
C ILE A 24 -5.35 3.46 -9.84
N LYS A 25 -5.72 4.23 -8.81
CA LYS A 25 -7.10 4.74 -8.67
C LYS A 25 -7.49 5.71 -9.80
N LEU A 26 -6.55 6.56 -10.22
CA LEU A 26 -6.77 7.49 -11.32
C LEU A 26 -7.03 6.75 -12.63
N TRP A 27 -6.22 5.74 -12.96
CA TRP A 27 -6.40 4.97 -14.19
C TRP A 27 -7.64 4.08 -14.14
N GLU A 28 -7.98 3.53 -12.97
CA GLU A 28 -9.26 2.82 -12.77
C GLU A 28 -10.44 3.68 -13.22
N GLU A 29 -10.50 4.93 -12.73
CA GLU A 29 -11.57 5.88 -13.05
C GLU A 29 -11.53 6.32 -14.53
N ILE A 30 -10.36 6.70 -15.05
CA ILE A 30 -10.22 7.20 -16.43
C ILE A 30 -10.58 6.11 -17.46
N LEU A 31 -10.19 4.87 -17.21
CA LEU A 31 -10.39 3.75 -18.13
C LEU A 31 -11.71 3.02 -17.89
N GLY A 32 -12.46 3.37 -16.83
CA GLY A 32 -13.69 2.70 -16.42
C GLY A 32 -13.46 1.23 -16.05
N TRP A 33 -12.28 0.90 -15.54
CA TRP A 33 -11.96 -0.46 -15.10
C TRP A 33 -12.62 -0.74 -13.76
N ASP A 34 -13.17 -1.94 -13.60
CA ASP A 34 -13.55 -2.45 -12.29
C ASP A 34 -12.37 -3.20 -11.70
N LEU A 35 -11.52 -2.50 -10.93
CA LEU A 35 -10.43 -3.15 -10.19
C LEU A 35 -10.91 -3.66 -8.83
N HIS A 36 -12.13 -3.35 -8.40
CA HIS A 36 -12.65 -3.81 -7.12
C HIS A 36 -12.70 -5.34 -7.05
N GLN A 37 -12.89 -6.05 -8.17
CA GLN A 37 -12.78 -7.52 -8.25
C GLN A 37 -11.42 -8.09 -7.79
N LEU A 38 -10.37 -7.27 -7.75
CA LEU A 38 -9.06 -7.60 -7.17
C LEU A 38 -8.97 -7.25 -5.68
N GLY A 39 -10.10 -6.97 -5.03
CA GLY A 39 -10.22 -6.76 -3.59
C GLY A 39 -10.45 -8.06 -2.82
N VAL A 40 -10.41 -7.95 -1.49
CA VAL A 40 -10.67 -9.08 -0.59
C VAL A 40 -12.18 -9.30 -0.46
N TYR A 41 -12.65 -10.47 -0.91
CA TYR A 41 -14.05 -10.89 -0.77
C TYR A 41 -14.12 -12.18 0.05
N PRO A 42 -14.60 -12.10 1.32
CA PRO A 42 -14.71 -13.27 2.18
C PRO A 42 -15.55 -14.39 1.55
N GLN A 43 -15.22 -15.64 1.91
CA GLN A 43 -15.97 -16.84 1.51
C GLN A 43 -15.97 -17.15 0.00
N THR A 44 -15.08 -16.52 -0.77
CA THR A 44 -14.92 -16.80 -2.20
C THR A 44 -13.47 -17.16 -2.53
N LEU A 45 -13.28 -18.13 -3.44
CA LEU A 45 -11.94 -18.49 -3.90
C LEU A 45 -11.32 -17.38 -4.76
N SER A 46 -12.13 -16.69 -5.57
CA SER A 46 -11.67 -15.54 -6.36
C SER A 46 -11.18 -14.40 -5.48
N GLY A 47 -11.82 -14.16 -4.33
CA GLY A 47 -11.41 -13.12 -3.37
C GLY A 47 -10.05 -13.33 -2.70
N LEU A 48 -9.45 -14.53 -2.81
CA LEU A 48 -8.09 -14.80 -2.30
C LEU A 48 -7.02 -14.00 -3.04
N VAL A 49 -7.25 -13.65 -4.32
CA VAL A 49 -6.33 -12.76 -5.06
C VAL A 49 -6.18 -11.43 -4.34
N GLY A 50 -7.28 -10.96 -3.75
CA GLY A 50 -7.37 -9.74 -2.97
C GLY A 50 -6.46 -9.70 -1.76
N ILE A 51 -6.02 -10.86 -1.25
CA ILE A 51 -4.97 -10.89 -0.24
C ILE A 51 -3.74 -10.24 -0.88
N VAL A 52 -3.22 -10.69 -2.01
CA VAL A 52 -2.00 -10.06 -2.56
C VAL A 52 -2.25 -8.66 -3.13
N THR A 53 -3.38 -8.43 -3.79
CA THR A 53 -3.64 -7.18 -4.54
C THR A 53 -4.29 -6.08 -3.72
N GLY A 54 -4.89 -6.40 -2.57
CA GLY A 54 -5.58 -5.46 -1.71
C GLY A 54 -4.80 -4.21 -1.29
N PRO A 55 -3.45 -4.21 -1.10
CA PRO A 55 -2.75 -2.99 -0.67
C PRO A 55 -2.79 -1.89 -1.74
N LEU A 56 -3.07 -2.27 -2.98
CA LEU A 56 -3.06 -1.37 -4.13
C LEU A 56 -4.47 -0.88 -4.50
N ILE A 57 -5.50 -1.68 -4.25
CA ILE A 57 -6.88 -1.43 -4.73
C ILE A 57 -7.72 -0.70 -3.68
N HIS A 58 -8.42 0.36 -4.09
CA HIS A 58 -9.21 1.19 -3.18
C HIS A 58 -10.61 1.50 -3.72
N GLY A 59 -11.64 1.28 -2.88
CA GLY A 59 -13.04 1.45 -3.26
C GLY A 59 -13.52 2.88 -3.53
N SER A 60 -12.80 3.92 -3.06
CA SER A 60 -13.20 5.31 -3.24
C SER A 60 -12.03 6.30 -3.13
N TRP A 61 -12.23 7.51 -3.65
CA TRP A 61 -11.27 8.62 -3.50
C TRP A 61 -11.05 9.02 -2.04
N GLN A 62 -12.12 9.03 -1.24
CA GLN A 62 -12.03 9.30 0.20
C GLN A 62 -11.17 8.26 0.92
N HIS A 63 -11.22 6.99 0.48
CA HIS A 63 -10.39 5.94 1.04
C HIS A 63 -8.90 6.16 0.75
N VAL A 64 -8.54 6.56 -0.48
CA VAL A 64 -7.15 6.90 -0.86
C VAL A 64 -6.65 8.13 -0.09
N ILE A 65 -7.46 9.19 -0.01
CA ILE A 65 -7.11 10.42 0.73
C ILE A 65 -6.91 10.12 2.21
N GLY A 66 -7.82 9.36 2.82
CA GLY A 66 -7.76 9.00 4.24
C GLY A 66 -6.53 8.18 4.61
N ASN A 67 -6.00 7.37 3.68
CA ASN A 67 -4.80 6.56 3.90
C ASN A 67 -3.49 7.26 3.52
N THR A 68 -3.53 8.37 2.77
CA THR A 68 -2.33 9.04 2.27
C THR A 68 -1.40 9.45 3.43
N LEU A 69 -1.90 10.19 4.43
CA LEU A 69 -1.06 10.62 5.55
C LEU A 69 -0.61 9.45 6.46
N PRO A 70 -1.49 8.52 6.87
CA PRO A 70 -1.07 7.33 7.62
C PRO A 70 0.00 6.50 6.90
N LEU A 71 -0.15 6.23 5.60
CA LEU A 71 0.83 5.46 4.82
C LEU A 71 2.18 6.16 4.75
N LEU A 72 2.20 7.47 4.50
CA LEU A 72 3.44 8.25 4.48
C LEU A 72 4.15 8.20 5.82
N LEU A 73 3.45 8.42 6.93
CA LEU A 73 4.05 8.45 8.26
C LEU A 73 4.47 7.06 8.73
N LEU A 74 3.53 6.11 8.78
CA LEU A 74 3.75 4.79 9.33
C LEU A 74 4.69 3.96 8.46
N GLY A 75 4.57 4.04 7.14
CA GLY A 75 5.48 3.36 6.24
C GLY A 75 6.92 3.89 6.37
N SER A 76 7.09 5.22 6.53
CA SER A 76 8.42 5.81 6.67
C SER A 76 9.06 5.41 8.00
N ILE A 77 8.27 5.41 9.08
CA ILE A 77 8.68 4.93 10.40
C ILE A 77 9.04 3.44 10.34
N LEU A 78 8.26 2.62 9.64
CA LEU A 78 8.52 1.18 9.51
C LEU A 78 9.84 0.91 8.78
N ILE A 79 10.03 1.55 7.62
CA ILE A 79 11.22 1.33 6.77
C ILE A 79 12.48 1.84 7.46
N TYR A 80 12.42 2.99 8.13
CA TYR A 80 13.54 3.63 8.82
C TYR A 80 13.84 2.98 10.19
N GLY A 81 12.83 2.86 11.04
CA GLY A 81 12.96 2.46 12.44
C GLY A 81 13.08 0.95 12.66
N TYR A 82 12.62 0.14 11.70
CA TYR A 82 12.52 -1.32 11.87
C TYR A 82 13.16 -2.11 10.72
N PRO A 83 14.43 -1.88 10.37
CA PRO A 83 15.05 -2.45 9.17
C PRO A 83 15.14 -3.98 9.15
N LYS A 84 15.15 -4.63 10.32
CA LYS A 84 15.22 -6.09 10.45
C LYS A 84 13.84 -6.76 10.36
N SER A 85 12.77 -6.08 10.80
CA SER A 85 11.43 -6.66 10.89
C SER A 85 10.44 -6.11 9.86
N ARG A 86 10.76 -5.02 9.14
CA ARG A 86 9.83 -4.35 8.22
C ARG A 86 9.14 -5.29 7.21
N TRP A 87 9.88 -6.24 6.64
CA TRP A 87 9.33 -7.15 5.64
C TRP A 87 8.38 -8.17 6.26
N TRP A 88 8.70 -8.68 7.45
CA TRP A 88 7.82 -9.57 8.19
C TRP A 88 6.59 -8.85 8.72
N ALA A 89 6.75 -7.62 9.20
CA ALA A 89 5.63 -6.78 9.62
C ALA A 89 4.65 -6.55 8.45
N LEU A 90 5.16 -6.19 7.27
CA LEU A 90 4.34 -6.02 6.07
C LEU A 90 3.68 -7.32 5.62
N ALA A 91 4.34 -8.48 5.75
CA ALA A 91 3.77 -9.76 5.32
C ALA A 91 2.72 -10.33 6.30
N ILE A 92 2.77 -9.94 7.58
CA ILE A 92 1.93 -10.51 8.65
C ILE A 92 0.76 -9.60 9.04
N ILE A 93 0.97 -8.28 9.10
CA ILE A 93 -0.10 -7.31 9.41
C ILE A 93 -1.09 -7.24 8.25
N TRP A 94 -0.59 -7.53 7.06
CA TRP A 94 -1.36 -7.65 5.85
C TRP A 94 -2.28 -8.88 5.86
#